data_AF-A0A943B7F5-F1
#
_entry.id   AF-A0A943B7F5-F1
#
_cell.length_a   1.000
_cell.length_b   1.000
_cell.length_c   1.000
_cell.angle_alpha   90.00
_cell.angle_beta   90.00
_cell.angle_gamma   90.00
#
_symmetry.space_group_name_H-M   'P 1'
#
loop_
_entity.id
_entity.type
_entity.pdbx_description
1 polymer ?
#
loop_
_entity_poly.entity_id
_entity_poly.type
_entity_poly.pdbx_seq_one_letter_code
_entity_poly.pdbx_strand_id
1 'polypeptide(L)'
;MAINRSTPENFVYDNTSKINKNFVYKNLKRSKCYNCDFSGSNFDFTSLRGAHFKKCNFYRCSFKEAEFIGSNLKGCKFREAMFEDAIFEGASLANVDFRDAKFINTIFVGCDLSTVKNFDINSPKIRVYDEMPKLDISNELEMAILSAMENQYIKKSRVLDTKEGSINGLSIMILKERFSEETLIKGMKHIKENIDRDFHTLSYISRIIKSIDK
;
A
#
# COMPACT_ATOMS: atom_id res chain seq x y z
N MET A 1 13.39 33.38 13.35
CA MET A 1 12.12 32.68 13.08
C MET A 1 12.31 31.22 13.42
N ALA A 2 11.60 30.72 14.44
CA ALA A 2 11.73 29.35 14.89
C ALA A 2 11.22 28.40 13.80
N ILE A 3 12.12 27.60 13.24
CA ILE A 3 11.78 26.48 12.36
C ILE A 3 11.13 25.43 13.26
N ASN A 4 9.80 25.40 13.28
CA ASN A 4 9.06 24.33 13.92
C ASN A 4 9.32 23.05 13.13
N ARG A 5 10.33 22.28 13.54
CA ARG A 5 10.55 20.90 13.10
C ARG A 5 9.46 20.04 13.75
N SER A 6 8.23 20.15 13.25
CA SER A 6 7.13 19.27 13.68
C SER A 6 7.47 17.84 13.26
N THR A 7 7.56 16.95 14.24
CA THR A 7 7.52 15.50 14.09
C THR A 7 6.55 15.07 12.98
N PRO A 8 6.86 14.06 12.15
CA PRO A 8 5.87 13.55 11.21
C PRO A 8 4.66 13.09 12.03
N GLU A 9 3.47 13.63 11.71
CA GLU A 9 2.21 13.36 12.40
C GLU A 9 1.83 11.88 12.25
N ASN A 10 2.49 11.00 12.99
CA ASN A 10 2.03 9.63 13.15
C ASN A 10 0.68 9.74 13.86
N PHE A 11 -0.39 9.27 13.22
CA PHE A 11 -1.73 9.35 13.79
C PHE A 11 -1.77 8.44 15.00
N VAL A 12 -1.96 9.03 16.18
CA VAL A 12 -2.13 8.28 17.43
C VAL A 12 -3.55 8.49 17.94
N TYR A 13 -4.34 7.43 17.83
CA TYR A 13 -5.73 7.43 18.27
C TYR A 13 -5.98 6.24 19.19
N ASP A 14 -6.74 6.47 20.26
CA ASP A 14 -7.07 5.43 21.22
C ASP A 14 -8.52 5.62 21.67
N ASN A 15 -9.32 4.56 21.61
CA ASN A 15 -10.73 4.52 22.02
C ASN A 15 -11.57 5.71 21.48
N THR A 16 -11.38 6.09 20.21
CA THR A 16 -12.02 7.28 19.65
C THR A 16 -12.78 6.98 18.36
N SER A 17 -13.77 7.81 18.07
CA SER A 17 -14.54 7.77 16.82
C SER A 17 -14.02 8.82 15.83
N LYS A 18 -13.74 8.36 14.61
CA LYS A 18 -13.25 9.10 13.43
C LYS A 18 -14.05 8.68 12.20
N ILE A 19 -15.37 8.62 12.33
CA ILE A 19 -16.30 8.24 11.25
C ILE A 19 -16.36 9.30 10.14
N ASN A 20 -16.67 8.85 8.93
CA ASN A 20 -16.87 9.69 7.73
C ASN A 20 -15.72 10.68 7.47
N LYS A 21 -14.48 10.26 7.73
CA LYS A 21 -13.29 11.09 7.49
C LYS A 21 -12.67 10.78 6.14
N ASN A 22 -11.96 11.77 5.62
CA ASN A 22 -11.18 11.65 4.41
C ASN A 22 -9.70 11.51 4.77
N PHE A 23 -9.12 10.34 4.50
CA PHE A 23 -7.70 10.05 4.65
C PHE A 23 -7.01 9.86 3.30
N VAL A 24 -7.63 10.22 2.18
CA VAL A 24 -7.08 10.00 0.84
C VAL A 24 -5.68 10.61 0.71
N TYR A 25 -4.74 9.85 0.11
CA TYR A 25 -3.31 10.18 -0.03
C TYR A 25 -2.51 10.32 1.26
N LYS A 26 -3.11 10.09 2.43
CA LYS A 26 -2.38 10.24 3.70
C LYS A 26 -1.30 9.18 3.85
N ASN A 27 -0.17 9.64 4.39
CA ASN A 27 0.86 8.78 4.92
C ASN A 27 0.49 8.39 6.35
N LEU A 28 0.00 7.16 6.53
CA LEU A 28 -0.32 6.58 7.83
C LEU A 28 0.79 5.66 8.32
N LYS A 29 1.99 5.72 7.71
CA LYS A 29 3.15 4.92 8.09
C LYS A 29 3.39 5.01 9.60
N ARG A 30 3.53 3.86 10.26
CA ARG A 30 3.77 3.75 11.71
C ARG A 30 2.75 4.45 12.62
N SER A 31 1.60 4.83 12.10
CA SER A 31 0.47 5.35 12.91
C SER A 31 -0.02 4.27 13.88
N LYS A 32 -0.54 4.68 15.03
CA LYS A 32 -0.99 3.80 16.12
C LYS A 32 -2.44 4.10 16.45
N CYS A 33 -3.35 3.21 16.07
CA CYS A 33 -4.76 3.31 16.40
C CYS A 33 -5.19 2.07 17.17
N TYR A 34 -5.79 2.25 18.35
CA TYR A 34 -6.33 1.16 19.15
C TYR A 34 -7.81 1.39 19.42
N ASN A 35 -8.63 0.37 19.14
CA ASN A 35 -10.07 0.38 19.43
C ASN A 35 -10.80 1.64 18.91
N CYS A 36 -10.43 2.09 17.71
CA CYS A 36 -11.00 3.27 17.08
C CYS A 36 -12.10 2.90 16.08
N ASP A 37 -13.06 3.79 15.87
CA ASP A 37 -14.09 3.63 14.85
C ASP A 37 -13.86 4.57 13.67
N PHE A 38 -13.57 4.03 12.49
CA PHE A 38 -13.37 4.76 11.25
C PHE A 38 -14.53 4.60 10.27
N SER A 39 -15.68 4.07 10.69
CA SER A 39 -16.81 3.74 9.82
C SER A 39 -17.13 4.83 8.78
N GLY A 40 -17.32 4.42 7.52
CA GLY A 40 -17.63 5.31 6.40
C GLY A 40 -16.47 6.20 5.92
N SER A 41 -15.25 5.99 6.42
CA SER A 41 -14.10 6.81 6.01
C SER A 41 -13.47 6.34 4.71
N ASN A 42 -12.85 7.26 3.99
CA ASN A 42 -12.12 6.98 2.76
C ASN A 42 -10.61 6.92 3.02
N PHE A 43 -9.97 5.79 2.69
CA PHE A 43 -8.54 5.53 2.78
C PHE A 43 -7.90 5.23 1.41
N ASP A 44 -8.51 5.67 0.32
CA ASP A 44 -7.97 5.48 -1.02
C ASP A 44 -6.57 6.09 -1.14
N PHE A 45 -5.67 5.37 -1.80
CA PHE A 45 -4.30 5.76 -2.08
C PHE A 45 -3.46 6.04 -0.83
N THR A 46 -3.81 5.44 0.30
CA THR A 46 -3.08 5.60 1.56
C THR A 46 -1.95 4.59 1.70
N SER A 47 -0.89 5.01 2.38
CA SER A 47 0.17 4.11 2.84
C SER A 47 -0.02 3.83 4.33
N LEU A 48 -0.28 2.57 4.69
CA LEU A 48 -0.36 2.07 6.07
C LEU A 48 0.90 1.28 6.44
N ARG A 49 2.04 1.58 5.82
CA ARG A 49 3.28 0.82 6.02
C ARG A 49 3.71 0.81 7.49
N GLY A 50 3.81 -0.38 8.09
CA GLY A 50 4.17 -0.54 9.50
C GLY A 50 3.17 0.07 10.48
N ALA A 51 1.95 0.39 10.05
CA ALA A 51 0.93 0.96 10.91
C ALA A 51 0.38 -0.09 11.89
N HIS A 52 -0.02 0.35 13.08
CA HIS A 52 -0.58 -0.49 14.13
C HIS A 52 -2.04 -0.08 14.39
N PHE A 53 -2.97 -0.66 13.65
CA PHE A 53 -4.40 -0.45 13.82
C PHE A 53 -4.98 -1.72 14.43
N LYS A 54 -5.20 -1.75 15.75
CA LYS A 54 -5.67 -2.96 16.44
C LYS A 54 -7.09 -2.75 16.93
N LYS A 55 -7.94 -3.77 16.76
CA LYS A 55 -9.36 -3.74 17.19
C LYS A 55 -10.15 -2.55 16.64
N CYS A 56 -9.73 -1.96 15.52
CA CYS A 56 -10.42 -0.83 14.91
C CYS A 56 -11.59 -1.31 14.04
N ASN A 57 -12.63 -0.48 13.93
CA ASN A 57 -13.76 -0.70 13.04
C ASN A 57 -13.59 0.13 11.76
N PHE A 58 -13.73 -0.51 10.61
CA PHE A 58 -13.64 0.07 9.27
C PHE A 58 -14.90 -0.25 8.46
N TYR A 59 -16.05 -0.25 9.13
CA TYR A 59 -17.33 -0.54 8.49
C TYR A 59 -17.58 0.40 7.31
N ARG A 60 -17.83 -0.15 6.11
CA ARG A 60 -18.06 0.62 4.88
C ARG A 60 -16.95 1.62 4.50
N CYS A 61 -15.70 1.33 4.86
CA CYS A 61 -14.56 2.12 4.39
C CYS A 61 -14.15 1.74 2.94
N SER A 62 -13.49 2.67 2.25
CA SER A 62 -12.87 2.43 0.93
C SER A 62 -11.35 2.42 1.02
N PHE A 63 -10.71 1.50 0.29
CA PHE A 63 -9.27 1.26 0.27
C PHE A 63 -8.75 1.04 -1.15
N LYS A 64 -9.08 1.92 -2.09
CA LYS A 64 -8.57 1.83 -3.47
C LYS A 64 -7.07 2.08 -3.50
N GLU A 65 -6.28 1.18 -4.07
CA GLU A 65 -4.81 1.26 -4.18
C GLU A 65 -4.13 1.62 -2.83
N ALA A 66 -4.69 1.12 -1.72
CA ALA A 66 -4.14 1.29 -0.38
C ALA A 66 -3.11 0.19 -0.05
N GLU A 67 -2.06 0.55 0.69
CA GLU A 67 -0.92 -0.32 0.95
C GLU A 67 -0.75 -0.65 2.45
N PHE A 68 -1.03 -1.89 2.84
CA PHE A 68 -0.98 -2.42 4.20
C PHE A 68 0.33 -3.15 4.53
N ILE A 69 1.47 -2.64 4.08
CA ILE A 69 2.77 -3.33 4.13
C ILE A 69 3.33 -3.39 5.56
N GLY A 70 3.52 -4.59 6.11
CA GLY A 70 4.01 -4.84 7.47
C GLY A 70 3.09 -4.27 8.55
N SER A 71 1.81 -4.04 8.24
CA SER A 71 0.85 -3.45 9.16
C SER A 71 0.34 -4.48 10.17
N ASN A 72 -0.06 -4.03 11.35
CA ASN A 72 -0.72 -4.85 12.36
C ASN A 72 -2.19 -4.45 12.44
N LEU A 73 -3.06 -5.33 11.92
CA LEU A 73 -4.51 -5.16 11.82
C LEU A 73 -5.27 -6.09 12.79
N LYS A 74 -4.59 -6.63 13.80
CA LYS A 74 -5.14 -7.68 14.67
C LYS A 74 -6.49 -7.28 15.27
N GLY A 75 -7.50 -8.12 15.05
CA GLY A 75 -8.86 -7.94 15.56
C GLY A 75 -9.66 -6.82 14.92
N CYS A 76 -9.18 -6.21 13.83
CA CYS A 76 -9.95 -5.21 13.09
C CYS A 76 -11.19 -5.80 12.42
N LYS A 77 -12.20 -4.96 12.22
CA LYS A 77 -13.44 -5.29 11.54
C LYS A 77 -13.53 -4.47 10.26
N PHE A 78 -13.55 -5.11 9.11
CA PHE A 78 -13.67 -4.49 7.78
C PHE A 78 -15.01 -4.82 7.14
N ARG A 79 -16.07 -4.90 7.96
CA ARG A 79 -17.39 -5.31 7.47
C ARG A 79 -17.88 -4.35 6.38
N GLU A 80 -18.36 -4.89 5.26
CA GLU A 80 -18.82 -4.10 4.10
C GLU A 80 -17.78 -3.11 3.54
N ALA A 81 -16.49 -3.27 3.86
CA ALA A 81 -15.43 -2.44 3.30
C ALA A 81 -15.13 -2.82 1.84
N MET A 82 -14.62 -1.87 1.07
CA MET A 82 -14.20 -2.05 -0.32
C MET A 82 -12.69 -1.99 -0.45
N PHE A 83 -12.10 -3.01 -1.05
CA PHE A 83 -10.69 -3.07 -1.43
C PHE A 83 -10.60 -3.22 -2.95
N GLU A 84 -9.99 -2.25 -3.62
CA GLU A 84 -9.75 -2.26 -5.07
C GLU A 84 -8.27 -2.02 -5.29
N ASP A 85 -7.56 -2.92 -5.97
CA ASP A 85 -6.11 -2.81 -6.18
C ASP A 85 -5.29 -2.65 -4.87
N ALA A 86 -5.83 -3.09 -3.74
CA ALA A 86 -5.18 -2.97 -2.44
C ALA A 86 -4.12 -4.06 -2.24
N ILE A 87 -3.10 -3.74 -1.43
CA ILE A 87 -1.96 -4.63 -1.18
C ILE A 87 -1.82 -4.88 0.32
N PHE A 88 -1.80 -6.14 0.72
CA PHE A 88 -1.40 -6.60 2.04
C PHE A 88 -0.11 -7.42 1.91
N GLU A 89 1.00 -6.89 2.43
CA GLU A 89 2.29 -7.58 2.38
C GLU A 89 2.80 -7.73 3.81
N GLY A 90 3.00 -8.95 4.30
CA GLY A 90 3.46 -9.21 5.68
C GLY A 90 2.54 -8.61 6.76
N ALA A 91 1.26 -8.40 6.45
CA ALA A 91 0.31 -7.81 7.37
C ALA A 91 -0.15 -8.85 8.42
N SER A 92 -0.22 -8.44 9.68
CA SER A 92 -0.80 -9.28 10.73
C SER A 92 -2.32 -9.14 10.72
N LEU A 93 -3.00 -10.18 10.23
CA LEU A 93 -4.44 -10.25 10.05
C LEU A 93 -5.15 -11.11 11.09
N ALA A 94 -4.49 -11.41 12.21
CA ALA A 94 -5.02 -12.30 13.23
C ALA A 94 -6.39 -11.84 13.74
N ASN A 95 -7.40 -12.71 13.67
CA ASN A 95 -8.78 -12.45 14.06
C ASN A 95 -9.46 -11.25 13.34
N VAL A 96 -8.99 -10.88 12.15
CA VAL A 96 -9.69 -9.87 11.33
C VAL A 96 -11.01 -10.43 10.82
N ASP A 97 -12.04 -9.58 10.77
CA ASP A 97 -13.35 -9.92 10.20
C ASP A 97 -13.60 -9.14 8.90
N PHE A 98 -13.69 -9.86 7.77
CA PHE A 98 -13.98 -9.32 6.44
C PHE A 98 -15.43 -9.55 5.99
N ARG A 99 -16.38 -9.73 6.90
CA ARG A 99 -17.78 -10.00 6.56
C ARG A 99 -18.34 -9.00 5.54
N ASP A 100 -18.88 -9.51 4.44
CA ASP A 100 -19.44 -8.71 3.35
C ASP A 100 -18.45 -7.70 2.71
N ALA A 101 -17.15 -7.81 3.03
CA ALA A 101 -16.13 -7.01 2.38
C ALA A 101 -16.00 -7.43 0.91
N LYS A 102 -15.72 -6.46 0.06
CA LYS A 102 -15.56 -6.68 -1.38
C LYS A 102 -14.10 -6.47 -1.75
N PHE A 103 -13.57 -7.44 -2.47
CA PHE A 103 -12.21 -7.42 -2.99
C PHE A 103 -12.26 -7.39 -4.52
N ILE A 104 -11.49 -6.49 -5.11
CA ILE A 104 -11.28 -6.35 -6.55
C ILE A 104 -9.78 -6.20 -6.75
N ASN A 105 -9.17 -7.17 -7.44
CA ASN A 105 -7.72 -7.21 -7.69
C ASN A 105 -6.87 -6.96 -6.42
N THR A 106 -7.21 -7.61 -5.30
CA THR A 106 -6.51 -7.42 -4.03
C THR A 106 -5.43 -8.49 -3.85
N ILE A 107 -4.24 -8.09 -3.42
CA ILE A 107 -3.10 -8.99 -3.26
C ILE A 107 -2.75 -9.15 -1.78
N PHE A 108 -2.54 -10.39 -1.35
CA PHE A 108 -1.99 -10.76 -0.05
C PHE A 108 -0.66 -11.50 -0.29
N VAL A 109 0.43 -11.04 0.34
CA VAL A 109 1.75 -11.66 0.28
C VAL A 109 2.25 -11.90 1.70
N GLY A 110 2.65 -13.13 2.04
CA GLY A 110 3.23 -13.47 3.33
C GLY A 110 2.32 -13.13 4.52
N CYS A 111 1.01 -13.22 4.34
CA CYS A 111 0.02 -12.96 5.38
C CYS A 111 -0.51 -14.28 5.95
N ASP A 112 -0.51 -14.43 7.29
CA ASP A 112 -1.21 -15.54 7.93
C ASP A 112 -2.73 -15.29 7.89
N LEU A 113 -3.41 -16.10 7.08
CA LEU A 113 -4.86 -16.04 6.87
C LEU A 113 -5.64 -17.06 7.72
N SER A 114 -4.97 -17.91 8.50
CA SER A 114 -5.58 -19.06 9.20
C SER A 114 -6.69 -18.69 10.20
N THR A 115 -6.64 -17.47 10.75
CA THR A 115 -7.60 -16.96 11.74
C THR A 115 -8.47 -15.82 11.22
N VAL A 116 -8.36 -15.50 9.93
CA VAL A 116 -9.19 -14.49 9.28
C VAL A 116 -10.60 -15.04 9.12
N LYS A 117 -11.60 -14.21 9.39
CA LYS A 117 -13.02 -14.57 9.35
C LYS A 117 -13.67 -13.99 8.10
N ASN A 118 -14.60 -14.74 7.52
CA ASN A 118 -15.40 -14.32 6.36
C ASN A 118 -14.54 -13.91 5.16
N PHE A 119 -13.55 -14.74 4.83
CA PHE A 119 -12.63 -14.50 3.73
C PHE A 119 -12.65 -15.70 2.78
N ASP A 120 -13.02 -15.46 1.53
CA ASP A 120 -13.00 -16.46 0.48
C ASP A 120 -11.66 -16.39 -0.26
N ILE A 121 -10.73 -17.27 0.14
CA ILE A 121 -9.39 -17.35 -0.45
C ILE A 121 -9.41 -17.77 -1.92
N ASN A 122 -10.49 -18.41 -2.39
CA ASN A 122 -10.59 -18.91 -3.77
C ASN A 122 -11.21 -17.90 -4.74
N SER A 123 -11.57 -16.70 -4.26
CA SER A 123 -12.10 -15.65 -5.11
C SER A 123 -11.09 -15.27 -6.20
N PRO A 124 -11.47 -15.28 -7.50
CA PRO A 124 -10.57 -14.91 -8.59
C PRO A 124 -10.15 -13.44 -8.57
N LYS A 125 -10.79 -12.63 -7.71
CA LYS A 125 -10.45 -11.22 -7.50
C LYS A 125 -9.37 -11.02 -6.43
N ILE A 126 -8.92 -12.10 -5.80
CA ILE A 126 -7.91 -12.11 -4.75
C ILE A 126 -6.72 -12.94 -5.25
N ARG A 127 -5.52 -12.46 -4.98
CA ARG A 127 -4.28 -13.21 -5.20
C ARG A 127 -3.57 -13.36 -3.87
N VAL A 128 -3.23 -14.60 -3.51
CA VAL A 128 -2.52 -14.91 -2.28
C VAL A 128 -1.20 -15.59 -2.64
N TYR A 129 -0.11 -15.06 -2.09
CA TYR A 129 1.22 -15.61 -2.22
C TYR A 129 1.81 -15.83 -0.82
N ASP A 130 2.31 -17.03 -0.53
CA ASP A 130 2.98 -17.30 0.75
C ASP A 130 4.31 -16.56 0.84
N GLU A 131 5.00 -16.42 -0.29
CA GLU A 131 6.28 -15.74 -0.44
C GLU A 131 6.21 -14.67 -1.54
N MET A 132 7.23 -13.81 -1.61
CA MET A 132 7.34 -12.82 -2.68
C MET A 132 7.36 -13.53 -4.04
N PRO A 133 6.42 -13.23 -4.97
CA PRO A 133 6.42 -13.86 -6.28
C PRO A 133 7.71 -13.54 -7.05
N LYS A 134 8.19 -14.51 -7.83
CA LYS A 134 9.39 -14.33 -8.66
C LYS A 134 9.15 -13.22 -9.67
N LEU A 135 10.04 -12.23 -9.66
CA LEU A 135 10.05 -11.19 -10.67
C LEU A 135 10.84 -11.67 -11.88
N ASP A 136 10.22 -11.57 -13.06
CA ASP A 136 10.87 -11.80 -14.35
C ASP A 136 10.88 -10.49 -15.15
N ILE A 137 12.07 -9.93 -15.38
CA ILE A 137 12.30 -8.67 -16.07
C ILE A 137 13.58 -8.72 -16.89
N SER A 138 13.63 -7.92 -17.95
CA SER A 138 14.87 -7.71 -18.69
C SER A 138 15.93 -6.98 -17.84
N ASN A 139 17.20 -7.23 -18.14
CA ASN A 139 18.33 -6.51 -17.55
C ASN A 139 18.21 -4.99 -17.77
N GLU A 140 17.63 -4.56 -18.90
CA GLU A 140 17.45 -3.14 -19.20
C GLU A 140 16.43 -2.48 -18.26
N LEU A 141 15.31 -3.15 -18.00
CA LEU A 141 14.34 -2.69 -17.02
C LEU A 141 14.92 -2.71 -15.60
N GLU A 142 15.67 -3.74 -15.23
CA GLU A 142 16.34 -3.81 -13.94
C GLU A 142 17.27 -2.62 -13.72
N MET A 143 18.14 -2.32 -14.69
CA MET A 143 19.05 -1.18 -14.64
C MET A 143 18.31 0.16 -14.56
N ALA A 144 17.19 0.30 -15.29
CA ALA A 144 16.37 1.51 -15.23
C ALA A 144 15.74 1.72 -13.84
N ILE A 145 15.26 0.65 -13.20
CA ILE A 145 14.70 0.71 -11.84
C ILE A 145 15.78 1.09 -10.82
N LEU A 146 16.94 0.43 -10.87
CA LEU A 146 18.06 0.75 -9.98
C LEU A 146 18.49 2.21 -10.14
N SER A 147 18.56 2.71 -11.38
CA SER A 147 18.89 4.10 -11.66
C SER A 147 17.83 5.07 -11.13
N ALA A 148 16.54 4.74 -11.24
CA ALA A 148 15.46 5.55 -10.68
C ALA A 148 15.53 5.63 -9.14
N MET A 149 15.95 4.55 -8.49
CA MET A 149 16.13 4.50 -7.04
C MET A 149 17.30 5.37 -6.52
N GLU A 150 18.13 5.95 -7.39
CA GLU A 150 19.12 6.97 -7.00
C GLU A 150 18.45 8.31 -6.65
N ASN A 151 17.22 8.57 -7.12
CA ASN A 151 16.46 9.75 -6.72
C ASN A 151 16.08 9.66 -5.23
N GLN A 152 16.44 10.70 -4.46
CA GLN A 152 16.25 10.73 -3.01
C GLN A 152 14.80 10.55 -2.55
N TYR A 153 13.82 11.07 -3.29
CA TYR A 153 12.41 10.98 -2.93
C TYR A 153 11.86 9.58 -3.23
N ILE A 154 12.28 8.97 -4.34
CA ILE A 154 11.97 7.57 -4.66
C ILE A 154 12.57 6.65 -3.61
N LYS A 155 13.86 6.81 -3.28
CA LYS A 155 14.51 6.01 -2.24
C LYS A 155 13.86 6.19 -0.87
N LYS A 156 13.46 7.41 -0.51
CA LYS A 156 12.80 7.70 0.77
C LYS A 156 11.36 7.13 0.82
N SER A 157 10.66 7.07 -0.31
CA SER A 157 9.28 6.57 -0.40
C SER A 157 9.17 5.09 0.01
N ARG A 158 10.21 4.29 -0.25
CA ARG A 158 10.24 2.84 -0.08
C ARG A 158 9.26 2.06 -0.97
N VAL A 159 8.80 2.68 -2.05
CA VAL A 159 7.83 2.10 -2.98
C VAL A 159 8.49 1.11 -3.93
N LEU A 160 9.67 1.43 -4.48
CA LEU A 160 10.39 0.58 -5.44
C LEU A 160 11.44 -0.35 -4.79
N ASP A 161 11.65 -0.27 -3.48
CA ASP A 161 12.70 -1.03 -2.80
C ASP A 161 12.29 -1.67 -1.46
N THR A 162 12.87 -2.84 -1.22
CA THR A 162 12.76 -3.59 0.03
C THR A 162 13.56 -2.93 1.14
N LYS A 163 13.43 -3.41 2.39
CA LYS A 163 14.15 -2.83 3.54
C LYS A 163 15.66 -2.98 3.41
N GLU A 164 16.07 -4.01 2.70
CA GLU A 164 17.43 -4.39 2.35
C GLU A 164 17.96 -3.53 1.19
N GLY A 165 17.09 -2.78 0.51
CA GLY A 165 17.43 -1.88 -0.58
C GLY A 165 17.46 -2.53 -1.96
N SER A 166 17.11 -3.81 -2.07
CA SER A 166 16.86 -4.50 -3.34
C SER A 166 15.54 -4.05 -3.96
N ILE A 167 15.34 -4.36 -5.24
CA ILE A 167 14.10 -4.03 -5.96
C ILE A 167 12.90 -4.70 -5.27
N ASN A 168 11.84 -3.94 -5.07
CA ASN A 168 10.57 -4.47 -4.61
C ASN A 168 9.86 -5.20 -5.76
N GLY A 169 9.99 -6.52 -5.79
CA GLY A 169 9.41 -7.37 -6.84
C GLY A 169 7.91 -7.22 -7.01
N LEU A 170 7.16 -7.10 -5.91
CA LEU A 170 5.70 -6.93 -5.95
C LEU A 170 5.32 -5.63 -6.64
N SER A 171 6.00 -4.52 -6.32
CA SER A 171 5.76 -3.23 -6.97
C SER A 171 5.98 -3.31 -8.48
N ILE A 172 7.05 -3.97 -8.93
CA ILE A 172 7.35 -4.08 -10.35
C ILE A 172 6.38 -5.03 -11.07
N MET A 173 6.00 -6.14 -10.44
CA MET A 173 4.98 -7.06 -10.96
C MET A 173 3.66 -6.32 -11.24
N ILE A 174 3.18 -5.54 -10.27
CA ILE A 174 1.94 -4.75 -10.40
C ILE A 174 2.07 -3.69 -11.51
N LEU A 175 3.23 -3.06 -11.64
CA LEU A 175 3.47 -2.12 -12.73
C LEU A 175 3.47 -2.81 -14.10
N LYS A 176 4.02 -4.02 -14.22
CA LYS A 176 4.02 -4.82 -15.47
C LYS A 176 2.65 -5.30 -15.90
N GLU A 177 1.71 -5.45 -14.97
CA GLU A 177 0.31 -5.72 -15.30
C GLU A 177 -0.38 -4.54 -15.98
N ARG A 178 0.17 -3.33 -15.80
CA ARG A 178 -0.42 -2.07 -16.30
C ARG A 178 0.32 -1.50 -17.51
N PHE A 179 1.60 -1.82 -17.68
CA PHE A 179 2.49 -1.20 -18.66
C PHE A 179 3.43 -2.21 -19.29
N SER A 180 3.78 -1.97 -20.56
CA SER A 180 4.86 -2.71 -21.24
C SER A 180 6.22 -2.42 -20.58
N GLU A 181 7.21 -3.32 -20.76
CA GLU A 181 8.57 -3.05 -20.27
C GLU A 181 9.18 -1.79 -20.89
N GLU A 182 8.91 -1.51 -22.18
CA GLU A 182 9.39 -0.30 -22.84
C GLU A 182 8.82 0.97 -22.17
N THR A 183 7.51 0.97 -21.88
CA THR A 183 6.84 2.07 -21.16
C THR A 183 7.42 2.21 -19.75
N LEU A 184 7.69 1.11 -19.05
CA LEU A 184 8.32 1.14 -17.73
C LEU A 184 9.74 1.70 -17.78
N ILE A 185 10.59 1.29 -18.73
CA ILE A 185 11.95 1.80 -18.87
C ILE A 185 11.94 3.33 -19.09
N LYS A 186 11.08 3.82 -19.99
CA LYS A 186 10.90 5.26 -20.22
C LYS A 186 10.38 5.96 -18.96
N GLY A 187 9.41 5.34 -18.29
CA GLY A 187 8.83 5.82 -17.04
C GLY A 187 9.84 5.94 -15.91
N MET A 188 10.72 4.95 -15.73
CA MET A 188 11.77 4.96 -14.70
C MET A 188 12.77 6.09 -14.93
N LYS A 189 13.19 6.31 -16.18
CA LYS A 189 14.03 7.46 -16.55
C LYS A 189 13.33 8.78 -16.21
N HIS A 190 12.06 8.92 -16.59
CA HIS A 190 11.29 10.13 -16.33
C HIS A 190 11.08 10.41 -14.83
N ILE A 191 10.68 9.42 -14.02
CA ILE A 191 10.46 9.65 -12.58
C ILE A 191 11.76 9.98 -11.85
N LYS A 192 12.91 9.46 -12.31
CA LYS A 192 14.22 9.78 -11.76
C LYS A 192 14.49 11.28 -11.84
N GLU A 193 14.21 11.87 -12.99
CA GLU A 193 14.49 13.28 -13.30
C GLU A 193 13.43 14.23 -12.72
N ASN A 194 12.17 13.79 -12.66
CA ASN A 194 11.03 14.70 -12.43
C ASN A 194 10.38 14.56 -11.04
N ILE A 195 10.63 13.50 -10.27
CA ILE A 195 10.14 13.43 -8.89
C ILE A 195 11.02 14.31 -7.99
N ASP A 196 10.40 15.33 -7.42
CA ASP A 196 11.03 16.37 -6.59
C ASP A 196 10.37 16.53 -5.21
N ARG A 197 9.44 15.62 -4.85
CA ARG A 197 8.67 15.69 -3.61
C ARG A 197 8.34 14.31 -3.04
N ASP A 198 8.04 14.31 -1.75
CA ASP A 198 7.65 13.09 -1.03
C ASP A 198 6.35 12.48 -1.58
N PHE A 199 6.36 11.16 -1.74
CA PHE A 199 5.20 10.33 -2.05
C PHE A 199 5.36 8.97 -1.36
N HIS A 200 4.28 8.19 -1.29
CA HIS A 200 4.23 7.06 -0.35
C HIS A 200 3.56 5.78 -0.88
N THR A 201 3.00 5.80 -2.08
CA THR A 201 2.33 4.65 -2.68
C THR A 201 2.75 4.46 -4.13
N LEU A 202 2.64 3.22 -4.61
CA LEU A 202 2.86 2.79 -5.99
C LEU A 202 1.91 3.49 -6.96
N SER A 203 0.69 3.79 -6.51
CA SER A 203 -0.30 4.53 -7.30
C SER A 203 0.22 5.88 -7.81
N TYR A 204 1.13 6.54 -7.06
CA TYR A 204 1.76 7.79 -7.48
C TYR A 204 2.69 7.57 -8.69
N ILE A 205 3.56 6.54 -8.63
CA ILE A 205 4.45 6.17 -9.73
C ILE A 205 3.62 5.73 -10.95
N SER A 206 2.64 4.85 -10.74
CA SER A 206 1.77 4.34 -11.81
C SER A 206 1.07 5.48 -12.57
N ARG A 207 0.62 6.54 -11.89
CA ARG A 207 0.01 7.71 -12.55
C ARG A 207 0.98 8.53 -13.39
N ILE A 208 2.20 8.75 -12.88
CA ILE A 208 3.22 9.48 -13.64
C ILE A 208 3.56 8.69 -14.91
N ILE A 209 3.83 7.39 -14.79
CA ILE A 209 4.12 6.54 -15.95
C ILE A 209 2.96 6.56 -16.96
N LYS A 210 1.71 6.45 -16.49
CA LYS A 210 0.51 6.55 -17.33
C LYS A 210 0.37 7.90 -18.06
N SER A 211 0.90 8.99 -17.51
CA SER A 211 0.85 10.30 -18.17
C SER A 211 1.87 10.48 -19.29
N ILE A 212 2.90 9.64 -19.34
CA ILE A 212 3.96 9.66 -20.38
C ILE A 212 3.54 8.80 -21.59
N ASP A 213 2.68 7.81 -21.36
CA ASP A 213 2.18 6.86 -22.37
C ASP A 213 1.05 7.44 -23.24
N LYS A 214 0.64 8.69 -23.00
CA LYS A 214 -0.38 9.42 -23.76
C LYS A 214 0.25 10.47 -24.66
#